data_AF-A0A9D7UER2-F1
#
_entry.id   AF-A0A9D7UER2-F1
#
_cell.length_a   1.000
_cell.length_b   1.000
_cell.length_c   1.000
_cell.angle_alpha   90.00
_cell.angle_beta   90.00
_cell.angle_gamma   90.00
#
_symmetry.space_group_name_H-M   'P 1'
#
loop_
_entity.id
_entity.type
_entity.pdbx_description
1 polymer ?
#
loop_
_entity_poly.entity_id
_entity_poly.type
_entity_poly.pdbx_seq_one_letter_code
_entity_poly.pdbx_strand_id
1 'polypeptide(L)'
;MKKHLLIIPIIALLFSGCSKRIGNMTALSTNSINGLNTQVSSDNRVKGKSCVTRVVIFPFGAFRDKLEKATDDAIENGRSEGLRGDLIVNARVYSHYWYIPFLYGRNCMVVKGDLVQFSDSIK
;
A
#
# COMPACT_ATOMS: atom_id res chain seq x y z
N MET A 1 6.63 -37.67 -26.27
CA MET A 1 5.68 -36.54 -26.17
C MET A 1 5.18 -36.23 -24.74
N LYS A 2 5.77 -36.79 -23.66
CA LYS A 2 5.33 -36.53 -22.26
C LYS A 2 6.13 -35.45 -21.51
N LYS A 3 7.28 -35.00 -22.05
CA LYS A 3 8.19 -34.04 -21.38
C LYS A 3 7.61 -32.62 -21.31
N HIS A 4 6.83 -32.20 -22.30
CA HIS A 4 6.20 -30.86 -22.31
C HIS A 4 5.02 -30.74 -21.34
N LEU A 5 4.36 -31.85 -20.96
CA LEU A 5 3.24 -31.86 -20.03
C LEU A 5 3.65 -31.52 -18.59
N LEU A 6 4.93 -31.76 -18.22
CA LEU A 6 5.49 -31.43 -16.90
C LEU A 6 6.08 -30.00 -16.82
N ILE A 7 6.35 -29.35 -17.95
CA ILE A 7 6.98 -28.02 -17.98
C ILE A 7 5.94 -26.90 -17.74
N ILE A 8 4.71 -27.09 -18.21
CA ILE A 8 3.60 -26.13 -18.08
C ILE A 8 3.28 -25.79 -16.60
N PRO A 9 3.13 -26.76 -15.67
CA PRO A 9 2.84 -26.42 -14.27
C PRO A 9 4.03 -25.72 -13.58
N ILE A 10 5.27 -26.05 -13.95
CA ILE A 10 6.47 -25.38 -13.43
C ILE A 10 6.48 -23.92 -13.87
N ILE A 11 6.20 -23.62 -15.14
CA ILE A 11 6.11 -22.25 -15.65
C ILE A 11 4.96 -21.48 -14.98
N ALA A 12 3.81 -22.11 -14.75
CA ALA A 12 2.69 -21.48 -14.05
C ALA A 12 3.05 -21.07 -12.61
N LEU A 13 3.88 -21.86 -11.91
CA LEU A 13 4.39 -21.49 -10.59
C LEU A 13 5.29 -20.24 -10.61
N LEU A 14 6.00 -19.99 -11.72
CA LEU A 14 6.89 -18.83 -11.86
C LEU A 14 6.13 -17.51 -12.04
N PHE A 15 4.82 -17.55 -12.33
CA PHE A 15 3.97 -16.36 -12.38
C PHE A 15 3.17 -16.12 -11.09
N SER A 16 3.50 -16.82 -10.00
CA SER A 16 2.82 -16.62 -8.72
C SER A 16 3.09 -15.23 -8.13
N GLY A 17 2.01 -14.47 -7.91
CA GLY A 17 2.03 -13.25 -7.11
C GLY A 17 1.63 -13.58 -5.69
N CYS A 18 2.44 -13.19 -4.70
CA CYS A 18 2.14 -13.38 -3.29
C CYS A 18 1.63 -12.07 -2.69
N SER A 19 0.51 -12.12 -1.96
CA SER A 19 -0.01 -10.99 -1.20
C SER A 19 -0.04 -11.35 0.28
N LYS A 20 0.64 -10.55 1.10
CA LYS A 20 0.73 -10.75 2.56
C LYS A 20 0.05 -9.58 3.26
N ARG A 21 -0.99 -9.86 4.04
CA ARG A 21 -1.60 -8.86 4.93
C ARG A 21 -0.65 -8.65 6.11
N ILE A 22 -0.27 -7.39 6.36
CA ILE A 22 0.59 -7.05 7.49
C ILE A 22 -0.27 -6.83 8.73
N GLY A 23 -1.35 -6.06 8.60
CA GLY A 23 -2.23 -5.81 9.72
C GLY A 23 -3.39 -4.87 9.39
N ASN A 24 -4.27 -4.73 10.37
CA ASN A 24 -5.29 -3.70 10.40
C ASN A 24 -4.93 -2.73 11.52
N MET A 25 -4.99 -1.45 11.21
CA MET A 25 -4.70 -0.38 12.14
C MET A 25 -5.95 0.47 12.29
N THR A 26 -6.28 0.83 13.53
CA THR A 26 -7.43 1.70 13.82
C THR A 26 -7.16 3.11 13.29
N ALA A 27 -5.92 3.57 13.43
CA ALA A 27 -5.47 4.91 13.07
C ALA A 27 -4.03 4.82 12.53
N LEU A 28 -3.75 5.53 11.43
CA LEU A 28 -2.43 5.61 10.80
C LEU A 28 -2.23 7.01 10.21
N SER A 29 -1.14 7.67 10.59
CA SER A 29 -0.73 8.99 10.10
C SER A 29 0.79 9.06 10.05
N THR A 30 1.30 9.79 9.06
CA THR A 30 2.72 10.19 8.95
C THR A 30 2.92 11.66 9.35
N ASN A 31 1.85 12.44 9.37
CA ASN A 31 1.85 13.84 9.78
C ASN A 31 1.50 13.99 11.27
N SER A 32 2.02 15.06 11.88
CA SER A 32 1.65 15.43 13.25
C SER A 32 0.19 15.86 13.30
N ILE A 33 -0.58 15.28 14.21
CA ILE A 33 -2.00 15.57 14.40
C ILE A 33 -2.23 16.10 15.82
N ASN A 34 -2.92 17.22 15.94
CA ASN A 34 -3.31 17.81 17.22
C ASN A 34 -4.81 17.63 17.42
N GLY A 35 -5.20 16.97 18.51
CA GLY A 35 -6.61 16.72 18.85
C GLY A 35 -7.24 15.59 18.03
N LEU A 36 -7.39 14.40 18.63
CA LEU A 36 -8.11 13.27 18.03
C LEU A 36 -9.61 13.36 18.34
N ASN A 37 -10.30 14.32 17.73
CA ASN A 37 -11.77 14.33 17.69
C ASN A 37 -12.22 14.28 16.22
N THR A 38 -12.35 13.06 15.70
CA THR A 38 -12.66 12.84 14.28
C THR A 38 -13.98 12.08 14.16
N GLN A 39 -14.95 12.64 13.42
CA GLN A 39 -16.09 11.88 12.95
C GLN A 39 -15.65 11.03 11.75
N VAL A 40 -15.76 9.71 11.90
CA VAL A 40 -15.45 8.76 10.82
C VAL A 40 -16.62 8.75 9.86
N SER A 41 -16.48 9.43 8.72
CA SER A 41 -17.37 9.25 7.57
C SER A 41 -16.80 8.17 6.65
N SER A 42 -17.64 7.21 6.26
CA SER A 42 -17.26 6.07 5.42
C SER A 42 -16.96 6.46 3.95
N ASP A 43 -17.23 7.71 3.55
CA ASP A 43 -17.20 8.10 2.13
C ASP A 43 -15.79 8.47 1.62
N ASN A 44 -14.81 8.63 2.51
CA ASN A 44 -13.49 9.17 2.17
C ASN A 44 -12.42 8.08 1.99
N ARG A 45 -12.72 7.02 1.25
CA ARG A 45 -11.86 5.84 1.20
C ARG A 45 -10.66 6.04 0.26
N VAL A 46 -9.47 6.17 0.84
CA VAL A 46 -8.21 6.42 0.13
C VAL A 46 -7.34 5.17 0.02
N LYS A 47 -6.44 5.19 -0.96
CA LYS A 47 -5.44 4.14 -1.20
C LYS A 47 -4.11 4.76 -1.62
N GLY A 48 -3.04 4.28 -1.03
CA GLY A 48 -1.68 4.63 -1.42
C GLY A 48 -0.78 3.39 -1.53
N LYS A 49 0.29 3.50 -2.32
CA LYS A 49 1.24 2.41 -2.54
C LYS A 49 2.67 2.92 -2.71
N SER A 50 3.62 2.19 -2.14
CA SER A 50 5.04 2.41 -2.37
C SER A 50 5.69 1.12 -2.82
N CYS A 51 6.33 1.15 -4.00
CA CYS A 51 6.88 -0.04 -4.64
C CYS A 51 8.39 0.04 -4.80
N VAL A 52 9.05 -1.07 -4.51
CA VAL A 52 10.42 -1.35 -4.92
C VAL A 52 10.36 -2.27 -6.12
N THR A 53 10.99 -1.84 -7.21
CA THR A 53 11.11 -2.60 -8.45
C THR A 53 12.53 -3.10 -8.56
N ARG A 54 12.74 -4.38 -8.80
CA ARG A 54 14.04 -4.98 -9.10
C ARG A 54 14.06 -5.39 -10.56
N VAL A 55 15.01 -4.86 -11.33
CA VAL A 55 15.24 -5.28 -12.71
C VAL A 55 16.55 -6.04 -12.74
N VAL A 56 16.47 -7.34 -13.04
CA VAL A 56 17.57 -8.31 -12.97
C VAL A 56 18.25 -8.32 -11.58
N ILE A 57 19.26 -7.49 -11.36
CA ILE A 57 20.04 -7.38 -10.12
C ILE A 57 19.87 -6.00 -9.47
N PHE A 58 19.50 -4.99 -10.25
CA PHE A 58 19.44 -3.61 -9.79
C PHE A 58 18.09 -3.31 -9.15
N PRO A 59 18.07 -2.96 -7.85
CA PRO A 59 16.84 -2.61 -7.20
C PRO A 59 16.65 -1.07 -7.27
N PHE A 60 15.45 -0.64 -7.63
CA PHE A 60 15.02 0.75 -7.75
C PHE A 60 13.81 1.01 -6.82
N GLY A 61 13.78 2.17 -6.15
CA GLY A 61 12.64 2.63 -5.37
C GLY A 61 12.91 2.82 -3.88
N ALA A 62 11.82 2.92 -3.10
CA ALA A 62 11.86 3.21 -1.67
C ALA A 62 12.17 1.95 -0.84
N PHE A 63 13.41 1.79 -0.37
CA PHE A 63 13.81 0.56 0.33
C PHE A 63 13.43 0.52 1.82
N ARG A 64 13.48 1.67 2.49
CA ARG A 64 13.48 1.76 3.96
C ARG A 64 12.19 2.29 4.54
N ASP A 65 11.47 3.09 3.77
CA ASP A 65 10.34 3.94 4.18
C ASP A 65 9.05 3.59 3.41
N LYS A 66 8.88 2.34 2.98
CA LYS A 66 7.74 1.93 2.15
C LYS A 66 6.39 2.16 2.80
N LEU A 67 6.29 1.93 4.11
CA LEU A 67 5.03 2.10 4.83
C LEU A 67 4.68 3.57 4.95
N GLU A 68 5.65 4.40 5.31
CA GLU A 68 5.53 5.86 5.40
C GLU A 68 5.12 6.43 4.04
N LYS A 69 5.89 6.19 2.98
CA LYS A 69 5.55 6.62 1.61
C LYS A 69 4.21 6.10 1.10
N ALA A 70 3.83 4.87 1.44
CA ALA A 70 2.52 4.34 1.04
C ALA A 70 1.37 5.01 1.81
N THR A 71 1.64 5.51 3.01
CA THR A 71 0.69 6.29 3.82
C THR A 71 0.61 7.72 3.30
N ASP A 72 1.75 8.37 3.02
CA ASP A 72 1.81 9.70 2.40
C ASP A 72 1.09 9.71 1.06
N ASP A 73 1.37 8.74 0.18
CA ASP A 73 0.70 8.57 -1.11
C ASP A 73 -0.82 8.39 -0.93
N ALA A 74 -1.26 7.72 0.14
CA ALA A 74 -2.70 7.57 0.41
C ALA A 74 -3.35 8.89 0.83
N ILE A 75 -2.69 9.66 1.69
CA ILE A 75 -3.17 10.98 2.13
C ILE A 75 -3.17 11.96 0.95
N GLU A 76 -2.10 11.99 0.16
CA GLU A 76 -1.95 12.88 -0.99
C GLU A 76 -2.96 12.55 -2.10
N ASN A 77 -3.22 11.27 -2.38
CA ASN A 77 -4.30 10.87 -3.29
C ASN A 77 -5.66 11.39 -2.80
N GLY A 78 -5.97 11.25 -1.51
CA GLY A 78 -7.20 11.80 -0.95
C GLY A 78 -7.29 13.32 -1.09
N ARG A 79 -6.19 14.03 -0.84
CA ARG A 79 -6.11 15.50 -1.03
C ARG A 79 -6.31 15.93 -2.47
N SER A 80 -5.77 15.16 -3.42
CA SER A 80 -5.97 15.40 -4.85
C SER A 80 -7.44 15.23 -5.28
N GLU A 81 -8.20 14.42 -4.56
CA GLU A 81 -9.65 14.21 -4.74
C GLU A 81 -10.49 15.25 -3.96
N GLY A 82 -9.86 16.26 -3.34
CA GLY A 82 -10.54 17.32 -2.61
C GLY A 82 -10.85 16.99 -1.14
N LEU A 83 -10.43 15.81 -0.66
CA LEU A 83 -10.56 15.44 0.74
C LEU A 83 -9.54 16.22 1.57
N ARG A 84 -9.93 16.61 2.78
CA ARG A 84 -9.04 17.28 3.72
C ARG A 84 -8.78 16.34 4.89
N GLY A 85 -7.54 16.26 5.34
CA GLY A 85 -7.17 15.36 6.42
C GLY A 85 -5.72 14.90 6.34
N ASP A 86 -5.29 14.33 7.45
CA ASP A 86 -3.94 13.82 7.69
C ASP A 86 -3.92 12.45 8.36
N LEU A 87 -5.10 11.96 8.76
CA LEU A 87 -5.24 10.70 9.47
C LEU A 87 -6.07 9.71 8.66
N ILE A 88 -5.55 8.51 8.50
CA ILE A 88 -6.26 7.38 7.89
C ILE A 88 -6.77 6.48 9.02
N VAL A 89 -8.07 6.27 9.09
CA VAL A 89 -8.70 5.33 10.02
C VAL A 89 -9.12 4.04 9.32
N ASN A 90 -9.33 2.98 10.09
CA ASN A 90 -9.67 1.64 9.58
C ASN A 90 -8.69 1.16 8.49
N ALA A 91 -7.42 1.51 8.68
CA ALA A 91 -6.36 1.28 7.72
C ALA A 91 -6.03 -0.21 7.61
N ARG A 92 -5.97 -0.72 6.38
CA ARG A 92 -5.51 -2.05 6.03
C ARG A 92 -4.18 -1.92 5.32
N VAL A 93 -3.16 -2.53 5.89
CA VAL A 93 -1.80 -2.54 5.34
C VAL A 93 -1.50 -3.93 4.82
N TYR A 94 -1.07 -4.01 3.56
CA TYR A 94 -0.66 -5.27 2.95
C TYR A 94 0.50 -5.07 2.00
N SER A 95 1.34 -6.09 1.88
CA SER A 95 2.41 -6.13 0.89
C SER A 95 2.02 -7.04 -0.26
N HIS A 96 2.33 -6.61 -1.48
CA HIS A 96 2.18 -7.42 -2.68
C HIS A 96 3.56 -7.62 -3.31
N TYR A 97 3.91 -8.87 -3.55
CA TYR A 97 5.13 -9.27 -4.22
C TYR A 97 4.81 -9.99 -5.52
N TRP A 98 5.39 -9.51 -6.60
CA TRP A 98 5.36 -10.17 -7.89
C TRP A 98 6.79 -10.35 -8.38
N TYR A 99 7.11 -11.53 -8.91
CA TYR A 99 8.45 -11.84 -9.33
C TYR A 99 8.43 -12.78 -10.53
N ILE A 100 9.12 -12.37 -11.58
CA ILE A 100 9.48 -13.18 -12.73
C ILE A 100 10.95 -13.55 -12.53
N PRO A 101 11.27 -14.85 -12.36
CA PRO A 101 12.63 -15.31 -12.17
C PRO A 101 13.62 -14.69 -13.16
N PHE A 102 14.73 -14.17 -12.63
CA PHE A 102 15.86 -13.62 -13.39
C PHE A 102 15.60 -12.34 -14.20
N LEU A 103 14.37 -11.83 -14.30
CA LEU A 103 14.05 -10.62 -15.07
C LEU A 103 13.55 -9.47 -14.21
N TYR A 104 12.50 -9.70 -13.42
CA TYR A 104 11.74 -8.60 -12.85
C TYR A 104 11.12 -8.98 -11.52
N GLY A 105 11.26 -8.13 -10.51
CA GLY A 105 10.59 -8.25 -9.24
C GLY A 105 9.93 -6.93 -8.87
N ARG A 106 8.78 -6.98 -8.21
CA ARG A 106 8.10 -5.82 -7.67
C ARG A 106 7.56 -6.15 -6.30
N ASN A 107 8.01 -5.40 -5.30
CA ASN A 107 7.53 -5.48 -3.92
C ASN A 107 6.86 -4.16 -3.56
N CYS A 108 5.54 -4.17 -3.46
CA CYS A 108 4.75 -3.01 -3.07
C CYS A 108 4.25 -3.14 -1.63
N MET A 109 4.26 -2.04 -0.90
CA MET A 109 3.44 -1.82 0.28
C MET A 109 2.20 -1.04 -0.14
N VAL A 110 1.03 -1.42 0.36
CA VAL A 110 -0.23 -0.77 0.05
C VAL A 110 -0.98 -0.48 1.33
N VAL A 111 -1.46 0.75 1.46
CA VAL A 111 -2.28 1.25 2.55
C VAL A 111 -3.66 1.59 1.98
N LYS A 112 -4.72 1.16 2.66
CA LYS A 112 -6.11 1.47 2.31
C LYS A 112 -6.90 1.79 3.56
N GLY A 113 -7.63 2.89 3.60
CA GLY A 113 -8.47 3.24 4.75
C GLY A 113 -9.31 4.46 4.44
N ASP A 114 -9.89 5.05 5.47
CA ASP A 114 -10.77 6.20 5.31
C ASP A 114 -10.01 7.44 5.80
N LEU A 115 -9.86 8.46 4.95
CA LEU A 115 -9.19 9.70 5.29
C LEU A 115 -10.15 10.61 6.06
N VAL A 116 -9.77 10.95 7.29
CA VAL A 116 -10.61 11.80 8.16
C VAL A 116 -10.04 13.21 8.27
N GLN A 117 -10.93 14.17 8.16
CA GLN A 117 -10.64 15.57 8.47
C GLN A 117 -10.75 15.79 9.97
N PHE A 118 -9.80 16.53 10.54
CA PHE A 118 -9.96 17.08 11.88
C PHE A 118 -10.90 18.28 11.79
N SER A 119 -11.99 18.24 12.54
CA SER A 119 -12.75 19.44 12.85
C SER A 119 -12.04 20.10 14.01
N ASP A 120 -11.29 21.18 13.74
CA ASP A 120 -10.89 22.13 14.77
C ASP A 120 -12.15 22.82 15.30
N SER A 121 -12.95 22.09 16.08
CA SER A 121 -14.01 22.69 16.89
C SER A 121 -13.34 23.39 18.07
N ILE A 122 -12.66 24.50 17.78
CA ILE A 122 -12.46 25.54 18.77
C ILE A 122 -13.85 26.15 18.99
N LYS A 123 -14.35 25.90 20.19
CA LYS A 123 -15.64 26.34 20.73
C LYS A 123 -15.77 27.85 20.70
#